data_AF-A0A2H5QHH5-F1
#
_entry.id   AF-A0A2H5QHH5-F1
#
_cell.length_a   1.000
_cell.length_b   1.000
_cell.length_c   1.000
_cell.angle_alpha   90.00
_cell.angle_beta   90.00
_cell.angle_gamma   90.00
#
_symmetry.space_group_name_H-M   'P 1'
#
loop_
_entity.id
_entity.type
_entity.pdbx_description
1 polymer ?
#
loop_
_entity_poly.entity_id
_entity_poly.type
_entity_poly.pdbx_seq_one_letter_code
_entity_poly.pdbx_strand_id
1 'polypeptide(L)'
;MCKLSSIVKVIEEKLSKRQLNMFKKDIFGHFLECQSFPFSGVILHNLLLRQVAHEEGSREDQLWFQIGEYLIRLSIVEWCLVTGLSYGVDTELSDDKKVDRLRKAYFSGVHRKINAKEFDALFKELKFEEMDDMDALKIALFYFADRVLNVRKNHCQINFDWLNEVNDIQYFRNRPWGLVSWEMVYDSLDDALFEKDEKFKTTQLKNPNHNIEKYNIYGFTFGVQY
;
A
#
# COMPACT_ATOMS: atom_id res chain seq x y z
N MET A 1 -6.54 -5.12 10.93
CA MET A 1 -7.93 -4.83 10.51
C MET A 1 -7.86 -4.20 9.13
N CYS A 2 -8.68 -4.65 8.17
CA CYS A 2 -8.63 -4.27 6.76
C CYS A 2 -8.61 -2.73 6.59
N LYS A 3 -7.51 -2.18 6.04
CA LYS A 3 -7.36 -0.73 5.86
C LYS A 3 -8.25 -0.22 4.71
N LEU A 4 -8.45 -0.98 3.64
CA LEU A 4 -9.15 -0.49 2.44
C LEU A 4 -10.55 0.04 2.77
N SER A 5 -11.45 -0.78 3.33
CA SER A 5 -12.82 -0.32 3.63
C SER A 5 -12.86 0.82 4.65
N SER A 6 -11.94 0.86 5.60
CA SER A 6 -11.90 1.98 6.55
C SER A 6 -11.43 3.27 5.90
N ILE A 7 -10.44 3.20 5.00
CA ILE A 7 -9.90 4.36 4.30
C ILE A 7 -10.88 4.87 3.25
N VAL A 8 -11.53 3.97 2.50
CA VAL A 8 -12.62 4.30 1.57
C VAL A 8 -13.72 5.07 2.29
N LYS A 9 -14.22 4.58 3.43
CA LYS A 9 -15.22 5.29 4.24
C LYS A 9 -14.76 6.68 4.66
N VAL A 10 -13.51 6.81 5.13
CA VAL A 10 -12.96 8.12 5.52
C VAL A 10 -12.92 9.08 4.33
N ILE A 11 -12.56 8.62 3.13
CA ILE A 11 -12.56 9.45 1.91
C ILE A 11 -13.99 9.86 1.53
N GLU A 12 -14.94 8.91 1.54
CA GLU A 12 -16.35 9.16 1.20
C GLU A 12 -17.04 10.15 2.16
N GLU A 13 -16.69 10.08 3.45
CA GLU A 13 -17.23 10.99 4.48
C GLU A 13 -16.59 12.38 4.45
N LYS A 14 -15.31 12.48 4.07
CA LYS A 14 -14.55 13.74 4.14
C LYS A 14 -14.67 14.59 2.88
N LEU A 15 -14.72 13.98 1.70
CA LEU A 15 -14.79 14.72 0.44
C LEU A 15 -16.18 15.29 0.19
N SER A 16 -16.26 16.51 -0.34
CA SER A 16 -17.52 17.05 -0.86
C SER A 16 -18.04 16.19 -2.02
N LYS A 17 -19.33 16.27 -2.35
CA LYS A 17 -19.90 15.50 -3.48
C LYS A 17 -19.14 15.70 -4.79
N ARG A 18 -18.66 16.93 -5.03
CA ARG A 18 -17.88 17.27 -6.23
C ARG A 18 -16.49 16.65 -6.18
N GLN A 19 -15.78 16.79 -5.06
CA GLN A 19 -14.44 16.23 -4.87
C GLN A 19 -14.46 14.69 -4.92
N LEU A 20 -15.46 14.06 -4.30
CA LEU A 20 -15.64 12.61 -4.35
C LEU A 20 -15.88 12.13 -5.78
N ASN A 21 -16.69 12.85 -6.57
CA ASN A 21 -16.88 12.53 -7.99
C ASN A 21 -15.60 12.72 -8.81
N MET A 22 -14.74 13.67 -8.45
CA MET A 22 -13.41 13.81 -9.07
C MET A 22 -12.52 12.62 -8.72
N PHE A 23 -12.47 12.21 -7.45
CA PHE A 23 -11.71 11.03 -7.01
C PHE A 23 -12.19 9.74 -7.68
N LYS A 24 -13.51 9.53 -7.78
CA LYS A 24 -14.13 8.37 -8.44
C LYS A 24 -13.72 8.21 -9.90
N LYS A 25 -13.41 9.31 -10.58
CA LYS A 25 -12.99 9.32 -12.00
C LYS A 25 -11.47 9.26 -12.17
N ASP A 26 -10.71 9.24 -11.08
CA ASP A 26 -9.25 9.26 -11.07
C ASP A 26 -8.67 7.84 -10.92
N ILE A 27 -7.34 7.73 -10.91
CA ILE A 27 -6.57 6.48 -10.97
C ILE A 27 -6.84 5.46 -9.84
N PHE A 28 -7.44 5.89 -8.73
CA PHE A 28 -7.83 5.01 -7.62
C PHE A 28 -9.35 4.91 -7.42
N GLY A 29 -10.13 5.49 -8.34
CA GLY A 29 -11.58 5.57 -8.21
C GLY A 29 -12.27 4.21 -8.13
N HIS A 30 -11.76 3.22 -8.87
CA HIS A 30 -12.32 1.86 -8.88
C HIS A 30 -12.27 1.17 -7.51
N PHE A 31 -11.31 1.53 -6.65
CA PHE A 31 -11.24 0.98 -5.30
C PHE A 31 -12.40 1.39 -4.38
N LEU A 32 -13.13 2.46 -4.70
CA LEU A 32 -14.34 2.84 -3.98
C LEU A 32 -15.50 1.87 -4.23
N GLU A 33 -15.45 1.13 -5.33
CA GLU A 33 -16.49 0.17 -5.74
C GLU A 33 -16.11 -1.28 -5.41
N CYS A 34 -14.85 -1.53 -5.04
CA CYS A 34 -14.37 -2.86 -4.67
C CYS A 34 -15.08 -3.38 -3.40
N GLN A 35 -15.63 -4.59 -3.48
CA GLN A 35 -16.13 -5.28 -2.29
C GLN A 35 -14.97 -5.57 -1.33
N SER A 36 -15.11 -5.12 -0.09
CA SER A 36 -14.15 -5.41 0.97
C SER A 36 -14.48 -6.76 1.60
N PHE A 37 -13.63 -7.75 1.35
CA PHE A 37 -13.64 -8.99 2.10
C PHE A 37 -12.84 -8.83 3.41
N PRO A 38 -13.21 -9.51 4.50
CA PRO A 38 -12.40 -9.51 5.70
C PRO A 38 -11.04 -10.13 5.40
N PHE A 39 -9.96 -9.38 5.63
CA PHE A 39 -8.61 -9.93 5.56
C PHE A 39 -8.49 -11.15 6.48
N SER A 40 -8.01 -12.27 5.91
CA SER A 40 -7.82 -13.52 6.65
C SER A 40 -6.34 -13.85 6.77
N GLY A 41 -5.77 -13.58 7.95
CA GLY A 41 -4.39 -13.95 8.26
C GLY A 41 -4.15 -15.46 8.16
N VAL A 42 -5.19 -16.29 8.40
CA VAL A 42 -5.10 -17.75 8.29
C VAL A 42 -4.93 -18.18 6.83
N ILE A 43 -5.71 -17.62 5.91
CA ILE A 43 -5.58 -17.91 4.48
C ILE A 43 -4.20 -17.47 3.98
N LEU A 44 -3.79 -16.25 4.32
CA LEU A 44 -2.49 -15.73 3.91
C LEU A 44 -1.33 -16.57 4.47
N HIS A 45 -1.39 -16.96 5.75
CA HIS A 45 -0.37 -17.81 6.36
C HIS A 45 -0.29 -19.17 5.65
N ASN A 46 -1.42 -19.80 5.36
CA ASN A 46 -1.46 -21.07 4.66
C ASN A 46 -0.91 -20.95 3.22
N LEU A 47 -1.16 -19.83 2.55
CA LEU A 47 -0.59 -19.56 1.24
C LEU A 47 0.94 -19.47 1.31
N LEU A 48 1.48 -18.72 2.28
CA LEU A 48 2.93 -18.56 2.45
C LEU A 48 3.65 -19.87 2.75
N LEU A 49 3.05 -20.78 3.53
CA LEU A 49 3.61 -22.11 3.79
C LEU A 49 3.74 -22.98 2.52
N ARG A 50 3.11 -22.57 1.42
CA ARG A 50 3.16 -23.25 0.12
C ARG A 50 4.09 -22.56 -0.86
N GLN A 51 4.79 -21.50 -0.44
CA GLN A 51 5.79 -20.85 -1.28
C GLN A 51 6.93 -21.83 -1.57
N VAL A 52 7.36 -21.87 -2.82
CA VAL A 52 8.45 -22.74 -3.29
C VAL A 52 9.49 -21.92 -4.04
N ALA A 53 10.76 -22.30 -3.91
CA ALA A 53 11.81 -21.75 -4.76
C ALA A 53 11.58 -22.25 -6.20
N HIS A 54 11.68 -21.34 -7.16
CA HIS A 54 11.65 -21.67 -8.59
C HIS A 54 13.03 -21.41 -9.19
N GLU A 55 13.44 -22.25 -10.15
CA GLU A 55 14.80 -22.45 -10.67
C GLU A 55 15.65 -21.20 -10.96
N GLU A 56 16.98 -21.38 -10.89
CA GLU A 56 18.01 -20.42 -11.32
C GLU A 56 17.73 -19.90 -12.74
N GLY A 57 17.28 -18.64 -12.82
CA GLY A 57 16.89 -17.99 -14.07
C GLY A 57 15.45 -17.46 -14.09
N SER A 58 14.64 -17.71 -13.05
CA SER A 58 13.40 -16.95 -12.84
C SER A 58 13.74 -15.47 -12.69
N ARG A 59 13.01 -14.58 -13.39
CA ARG A 59 13.12 -13.14 -13.17
C ARG A 59 12.94 -12.85 -11.67
N GLU A 60 13.76 -11.96 -11.12
CA GLU A 60 13.91 -11.64 -9.69
C GLU A 60 12.64 -11.12 -8.98
N ASP A 61 11.46 -11.19 -9.61
CA ASP A 61 10.20 -10.53 -9.19
C ASP A 61 8.97 -11.46 -9.29
N GLN A 62 9.12 -12.77 -9.01
CA GLN A 62 8.02 -13.75 -9.11
C GLN A 62 7.93 -14.63 -7.86
N LEU A 63 6.72 -14.75 -7.33
CA LEU A 63 6.42 -15.68 -6.24
C LEU A 63 5.71 -16.92 -6.80
N TRP A 64 6.14 -18.08 -6.34
CA TRP A 64 5.60 -19.37 -6.75
C TRP A 64 5.02 -20.12 -5.57
N PHE A 65 3.81 -20.66 -5.74
CA PHE A 65 3.06 -21.35 -4.70
C PHE A 65 2.56 -22.71 -5.18
N GLN A 66 2.83 -23.78 -4.43
CA GLN A 66 2.31 -25.11 -4.68
C GLN A 66 0.96 -25.31 -3.98
N ILE A 67 -0.15 -25.24 -4.71
CA ILE A 67 -1.50 -25.43 -4.16
C ILE A 67 -2.12 -26.71 -4.75
N GLY A 68 -2.09 -27.78 -3.96
CA GLY A 68 -2.50 -29.11 -4.44
C GLY A 68 -1.55 -29.57 -5.53
N GLU A 69 -2.08 -29.90 -6.71
CA GLU A 69 -1.30 -30.30 -7.88
C GLU A 69 -0.87 -29.10 -8.74
N TYR A 70 -1.35 -27.89 -8.43
CA TYR A 70 -1.10 -26.70 -9.24
C TYR A 70 0.07 -25.90 -8.71
N LEU A 71 0.97 -25.53 -9.63
CA LEU A 71 2.02 -24.56 -9.39
C LEU A 71 1.52 -23.19 -9.88
N ILE A 72 1.28 -22.28 -8.95
CA ILE A 72 0.68 -20.97 -9.21
C ILE A 72 1.77 -19.90 -9.13
N ARG A 73 1.81 -19.03 -10.14
CA ARG A 73 2.68 -17.86 -10.18
C ARG A 73 1.92 -16.61 -9.79
N LEU A 74 2.53 -15.78 -8.97
CA LEU A 74 2.16 -14.39 -8.74
C LEU A 74 3.32 -13.49 -9.16
N SER A 75 3.12 -12.68 -10.20
CA SER A 75 4.06 -11.67 -10.66
C SER A 75 3.38 -10.30 -10.77
N ILE A 76 4.16 -9.28 -11.12
CA ILE A 76 3.64 -7.94 -11.41
C ILE A 76 2.48 -7.92 -12.45
N VAL A 77 2.48 -8.85 -13.41
CA VAL A 77 1.41 -8.92 -14.42
C VAL A 77 0.08 -9.28 -13.77
N GLU A 78 0.05 -10.38 -13.01
CA GLU A 78 -1.15 -10.79 -12.26
C GLU A 78 -1.54 -9.72 -11.23
N TRP A 79 -0.55 -9.09 -10.59
CA TRP A 79 -0.77 -8.04 -9.61
C TRP A 79 -1.49 -6.82 -10.19
N CYS A 80 -1.02 -6.29 -11.32
CA CYS A 80 -1.68 -5.17 -12.01
C CYS A 80 -3.10 -5.55 -12.47
N LEU A 81 -3.30 -6.79 -12.92
CA LEU A 81 -4.61 -7.29 -13.33
C LEU A 81 -5.60 -7.34 -12.15
N VAL A 82 -5.19 -7.89 -11.01
CA VAL A 82 -6.05 -8.03 -9.82
C VAL A 82 -6.33 -6.68 -9.16
N THR A 83 -5.32 -5.82 -9.06
CA THR A 83 -5.45 -4.51 -8.39
C THR A 83 -6.04 -3.42 -9.29
N GLY A 84 -6.04 -3.62 -10.61
CA GLY A 84 -6.40 -2.60 -11.59
C GLY A 84 -5.42 -1.42 -11.62
N LEU A 85 -4.24 -1.55 -11.00
CA LEU A 85 -3.21 -0.53 -11.00
C LEU A 85 -2.37 -0.57 -12.28
N SER A 86 -1.93 0.60 -12.74
CA SER A 86 -1.09 0.71 -13.93
C SER A 86 0.34 0.23 -13.66
N TYR A 87 0.89 -0.57 -14.57
CA TYR A 87 2.34 -0.82 -14.59
C TYR A 87 3.13 0.45 -14.92
N GLY A 88 2.50 1.44 -15.58
CA GLY A 88 3.05 2.77 -15.87
C GLY A 88 4.29 2.78 -16.76
N VAL A 89 4.77 4.00 -17.03
CA VAL A 89 6.12 4.27 -17.54
C VAL A 89 6.69 5.29 -16.56
N ASP A 90 7.90 5.06 -16.04
CA ASP A 90 8.52 6.01 -15.13
C ASP A 90 8.86 7.30 -15.90
N THR A 91 8.04 8.33 -15.70
CA THR A 91 8.21 9.64 -16.34
C THR A 91 9.04 10.52 -15.44
N GLU A 92 10.07 11.20 -15.93
CA GLU A 92 10.89 12.06 -15.07
C GLU A 92 10.08 13.20 -14.42
N LEU A 93 10.24 13.38 -13.11
CA LEU A 93 9.77 14.55 -12.39
C LEU A 93 10.58 15.78 -12.77
N SER A 94 9.92 16.78 -13.34
CA SER A 94 10.50 18.12 -13.51
C SER A 94 10.92 18.71 -12.16
N ASP A 95 12.16 19.22 -12.05
CA ASP A 95 12.72 19.75 -10.80
C ASP A 95 11.92 20.94 -10.22
N ASP A 96 11.33 21.78 -11.07
CA ASP A 96 10.45 22.90 -10.66
C ASP A 96 9.15 22.46 -9.95
N LYS A 97 8.84 21.16 -9.91
CA LYS A 97 7.59 20.63 -9.34
C LYS A 97 7.76 19.83 -8.04
N LYS A 98 8.99 19.73 -7.51
CA LYS A 98 9.29 19.23 -6.14
C LYS A 98 8.95 20.25 -5.04
N VAL A 99 8.15 21.26 -5.36
CA VAL A 99 7.75 22.29 -4.40
C VAL A 99 6.78 21.68 -3.41
N ASP A 100 7.13 21.75 -2.13
CA ASP A 100 6.35 21.31 -0.97
C ASP A 100 5.11 22.19 -0.71
N ARG A 101 4.45 22.68 -1.78
CA ARG A 101 3.35 23.66 -1.71
C ARG A 101 2.17 23.14 -0.89
N LEU A 102 1.65 21.95 -1.21
CA LEU A 102 0.57 21.33 -0.42
C LEU A 102 0.97 21.13 1.04
N ARG A 103 2.22 20.69 1.28
CA ARG A 103 2.78 20.53 2.61
C ARG A 103 2.80 21.85 3.37
N LYS A 104 3.26 22.94 2.75
CA LYS A 104 3.27 24.29 3.36
C LYS A 104 1.86 24.84 3.56
N ALA A 105 0.95 24.62 2.62
CA ALA A 105 -0.40 25.18 2.69
C ALA A 105 -1.25 24.50 3.77
N TYR A 106 -1.19 23.18 3.87
CA TYR A 106 -2.13 22.39 4.69
C TYR A 106 -1.48 21.68 5.87
N PHE A 107 -0.14 21.64 5.93
CA PHE A 107 0.62 20.93 6.96
C PHE A 107 1.73 21.80 7.57
N SER A 108 1.66 23.14 7.42
CA SER A 108 2.71 24.11 7.86
C SER A 108 3.00 24.12 9.36
N GLY A 109 2.07 23.67 10.20
CA GLY A 109 2.29 23.54 11.66
C GLY A 109 3.05 22.27 12.06
N VAL A 110 3.36 21.39 11.09
CA VAL A 110 3.93 20.08 11.37
C VAL A 110 5.41 20.04 10.97
N HIS A 111 6.23 20.63 11.83
CA HIS A 111 7.68 20.74 11.65
C HIS A 111 8.44 19.43 11.89
N ARG A 112 7.75 18.37 12.34
CA ARG A 112 8.33 17.06 12.66
C ARG A 112 7.90 15.99 11.67
N LYS A 113 8.70 14.93 11.61
CA LYS A 113 8.38 13.65 10.95
C LYS A 113 6.99 13.16 11.41
N ILE A 114 6.00 13.21 10.51
CA ILE A 114 4.62 12.77 10.74
C ILE A 114 4.54 11.27 10.56
N ASN A 115 4.01 10.56 11.55
CA ASN A 115 3.69 9.15 11.38
C ASN A 115 2.30 8.93 10.79
N ALA A 116 2.08 7.73 10.25
CA ALA A 116 0.81 7.31 9.66
C ALA A 116 -0.44 7.58 10.54
N LYS A 117 -0.34 7.41 11.87
CA LYS A 117 -1.48 7.68 12.78
C LYS A 117 -1.76 9.16 12.94
N GLU A 118 -0.72 9.98 13.05
CA GLU A 118 -0.85 11.44 13.10
C GLU A 118 -1.43 11.95 11.78
N PHE A 119 -1.02 11.37 10.66
CA PHE A 119 -1.57 11.72 9.35
C PHE A 119 -3.06 11.37 9.23
N ASP A 120 -3.50 10.22 9.73
CA ASP A 120 -4.93 9.88 9.79
C ASP A 120 -5.75 10.89 10.62
N ALA A 121 -5.17 11.42 11.70
CA ALA A 121 -5.81 12.46 12.52
C ALA A 121 -5.87 13.79 11.77
N LEU A 122 -4.75 14.23 11.18
CA LEU A 122 -4.68 15.47 10.40
C LEU A 122 -5.64 15.45 9.21
N PHE A 123 -5.72 14.34 8.47
CA PHE A 123 -6.65 14.19 7.35
C PHE A 123 -8.11 14.40 7.80
N LYS A 124 -8.47 13.93 9.00
CA LYS A 124 -9.81 14.12 9.57
C LYS A 124 -10.06 15.56 10.05
N GLU A 125 -9.04 16.29 10.44
CA GLU A 125 -9.13 17.70 10.85
C GLU A 125 -9.20 18.65 9.65
N LEU A 126 -8.67 18.26 8.49
CA LEU A 126 -8.73 19.07 7.28
C LEU A 126 -10.19 19.35 6.87
N LYS A 127 -10.44 20.62 6.54
CA LYS A 127 -11.73 21.10 6.06
C LYS A 127 -11.80 21.05 4.54
N PHE A 128 -12.07 19.87 4.00
CA PHE A 128 -12.16 19.64 2.56
C PHE A 128 -13.20 20.51 1.85
N GLU A 129 -14.31 20.85 2.52
CA GLU A 129 -15.34 21.75 1.96
C GLU A 129 -14.87 23.19 1.74
N GLU A 130 -13.89 23.65 2.53
CA GLU A 130 -13.28 24.98 2.41
C GLU A 130 -12.04 24.98 1.50
N MET A 131 -11.64 23.81 1.01
CA MET A 131 -10.41 23.61 0.22
C MET A 131 -10.69 23.74 -1.28
N ASP A 132 -9.69 24.20 -2.04
CA ASP A 132 -9.72 24.08 -3.49
C ASP A 132 -9.89 22.61 -3.92
N ASP A 133 -10.78 22.37 -4.89
CA ASP A 133 -11.14 21.00 -5.30
C ASP A 133 -9.95 20.19 -5.82
N MET A 134 -8.98 20.84 -6.49
CA MET A 134 -7.78 20.15 -6.98
C MET A 134 -6.84 19.81 -5.85
N ASP A 135 -6.71 20.69 -4.84
CA ASP A 135 -5.90 20.41 -3.65
C ASP A 135 -6.50 19.30 -2.79
N ALA A 136 -7.82 19.33 -2.63
CA ALA A 136 -8.59 18.25 -2.01
C ALA A 136 -8.37 16.91 -2.70
N LEU A 137 -8.47 16.89 -4.04
CA LEU A 137 -8.21 15.70 -4.84
C LEU A 137 -6.77 15.17 -4.65
N LYS A 138 -5.77 16.05 -4.74
CA LYS A 138 -4.35 15.68 -4.55
C LYS A 138 -4.08 15.09 -3.17
N ILE A 139 -4.60 15.72 -2.12
CA ILE A 139 -4.44 15.21 -0.74
C ILE A 139 -5.15 13.87 -0.58
N ALA A 140 -6.34 13.69 -1.16
CA ALA A 140 -7.07 12.41 -1.11
C ALA A 140 -6.34 11.29 -1.87
N LEU A 141 -5.78 11.58 -3.06
CA LEU A 141 -4.98 10.63 -3.83
C LEU A 141 -3.72 10.20 -3.06
N PHE A 142 -3.02 11.16 -2.45
CA PHE A 142 -1.87 10.87 -1.61
C PHE A 142 -2.27 10.06 -0.36
N TYR A 143 -3.36 10.43 0.31
CA TYR A 143 -3.89 9.69 1.45
C TYR A 143 -4.20 8.25 1.08
N PHE A 144 -4.88 8.02 -0.05
CA PHE A 144 -5.14 6.67 -0.54
C PHE A 144 -3.84 5.90 -0.79
N ALA A 145 -2.90 6.47 -1.55
CA ALA A 145 -1.63 5.82 -1.87
C ALA A 145 -0.83 5.43 -0.61
N ASP A 146 -0.65 6.37 0.33
CA ASP A 146 0.13 6.11 1.56
C ASP A 146 -0.57 5.11 2.49
N ARG A 147 -1.91 5.18 2.62
CA ARG A 147 -2.63 4.35 3.59
C ARG A 147 -3.03 2.97 3.07
N VAL A 148 -3.26 2.84 1.76
CA VAL A 148 -3.75 1.62 1.11
C VAL A 148 -2.65 0.88 0.38
N LEU A 149 -1.80 1.55 -0.40
CA LEU A 149 -0.75 0.88 -1.17
C LEU A 149 0.50 0.69 -0.31
N ASN A 150 0.91 1.73 0.40
CA ASN A 150 2.09 1.73 1.27
C ASN A 150 1.76 1.34 2.71
N VAL A 151 1.08 0.19 2.88
CA VAL A 151 0.64 -0.28 4.20
C VAL A 151 1.86 -0.58 5.07
N ARG A 152 2.24 0.42 5.87
CA ARG A 152 3.26 0.33 6.90
C ARG A 152 2.64 0.37 8.29
N LYS A 153 3.46 0.10 9.31
CA LYS A 153 3.08 0.25 10.72
C LYS A 153 2.71 1.71 11.01
N ASN A 154 1.79 1.91 11.96
CA ASN A 154 1.25 3.24 12.28
C ASN A 154 2.30 4.24 12.81
N HIS A 155 3.43 3.78 13.31
CA HIS A 155 4.55 4.61 13.75
C HIS A 155 5.55 4.93 12.63
N CYS A 156 5.42 4.32 11.45
CA CYS A 156 6.23 4.67 10.29
C CYS A 156 5.84 6.05 9.76
N GLN A 157 6.83 6.76 9.21
CA GLN A 157 6.60 8.05 8.57
C GLN A 157 5.81 7.88 7.28
N ILE A 158 4.97 8.87 7.01
CA ILE A 158 4.32 9.00 5.70
C ILE A 158 5.37 9.26 4.62
N ASN A 159 5.05 8.89 3.38
CA ASN A 159 5.93 9.19 2.27
C ASN A 159 5.81 10.68 1.86
N PHE A 160 6.71 11.52 2.40
CA PHE A 160 6.73 12.95 2.07
C PHE A 160 7.09 13.22 0.60
N ASP A 161 7.83 12.33 -0.05
CA ASP A 161 8.16 12.48 -1.45
C ASP A 161 6.88 12.36 -2.28
N TRP A 162 6.02 11.38 -1.98
CA TRP A 162 4.71 11.23 -2.63
C TRP A 162 3.79 12.43 -2.40
N LEU A 163 3.83 13.04 -1.21
CA LEU A 163 3.10 14.28 -0.92
C LEU A 163 3.60 15.47 -1.76
N ASN A 164 4.89 15.53 -2.05
CA ASN A 164 5.44 16.57 -2.90
C ASN A 164 5.13 16.29 -4.38
N GLU A 165 5.25 15.05 -4.81
CA GLU A 165 5.00 14.60 -6.18
C GLU A 165 3.55 14.81 -6.61
N VAL A 166 2.57 14.64 -5.70
CA VAL A 166 1.16 14.84 -6.04
C VAL A 166 0.83 16.30 -6.38
N ASN A 167 1.73 17.26 -6.12
CA ASN A 167 1.59 18.61 -6.65
C ASN A 167 1.49 18.61 -8.18
N ASP A 168 2.26 17.76 -8.86
CA ASP A 168 2.07 17.42 -10.27
C ASP A 168 1.14 16.21 -10.37
N ILE A 169 -0.16 16.49 -10.45
CA ILE A 169 -1.17 15.44 -10.51
C ILE A 169 -1.02 14.56 -11.77
N GLN A 170 -0.50 15.08 -12.87
CA GLN A 170 -0.32 14.28 -14.10
C GLN A 170 0.83 13.31 -13.95
N TYR A 171 1.95 13.77 -13.38
CA TYR A 171 3.02 12.86 -12.99
C TYR A 171 2.51 11.79 -12.02
N PHE A 172 1.80 12.20 -10.96
CA PHE A 172 1.29 11.27 -9.95
C PHE A 172 0.34 10.23 -10.54
N ARG A 173 -0.50 10.61 -11.52
CA ARG A 173 -1.38 9.69 -12.27
C ARG A 173 -0.62 8.70 -13.14
N ASN A 174 0.46 9.15 -13.77
CA ASN A 174 1.26 8.35 -14.69
C ASN A 174 2.25 7.42 -14.00
N ARG A 175 2.46 7.60 -12.69
CA ARG A 175 3.34 6.72 -11.92
C ARG A 175 2.96 5.25 -12.06
N PRO A 176 3.95 4.36 -12.02
CA PRO A 176 3.75 2.92 -12.10
C PRO A 176 3.22 2.35 -10.76
N TRP A 177 2.02 2.77 -10.33
CA TRP A 177 1.45 2.38 -9.03
C TRP A 177 1.33 0.85 -8.86
N GLY A 178 1.15 0.12 -9.96
CA GLY A 178 1.18 -1.33 -9.97
C GLY A 178 2.55 -1.88 -9.59
N LEU A 179 3.63 -1.35 -10.18
CA LEU A 179 5.00 -1.74 -9.83
C LEU A 179 5.34 -1.35 -8.39
N VAL A 180 5.08 -0.10 -8.01
CA VAL A 180 5.35 0.42 -6.67
C VAL A 180 4.64 -0.41 -5.59
N SER A 181 3.38 -0.80 -5.83
CA SER A 181 2.64 -1.63 -4.87
C SER A 181 3.07 -3.09 -4.90
N TRP A 182 3.52 -3.60 -6.05
CA TRP A 182 4.06 -4.95 -6.18
C TRP A 182 5.37 -5.11 -5.41
N GLU A 183 6.34 -4.23 -5.59
CA GLU A 183 7.62 -4.26 -4.87
C GLU A 183 7.40 -4.32 -3.35
N MET A 184 6.47 -3.48 -2.84
CA MET A 184 6.15 -3.45 -1.40
C MET A 184 5.54 -4.76 -0.87
N VAL A 185 4.69 -5.43 -1.65
CA VAL A 185 4.06 -6.68 -1.22
C VAL A 185 4.99 -7.87 -1.47
N TYR A 186 5.75 -7.85 -2.58
CA TYR A 186 6.67 -8.89 -3.00
C TYR A 186 7.72 -9.13 -1.93
N ASP A 187 8.51 -8.11 -1.61
CA ASP A 187 9.56 -8.19 -0.57
C ASP A 187 8.96 -8.68 0.74
N SER A 188 7.78 -8.17 1.08
CA SER A 188 7.15 -8.52 2.34
C SER A 188 6.61 -9.95 2.41
N LEU A 189 6.22 -10.54 1.28
CA LEU A 189 5.77 -11.93 1.21
C LEU A 189 6.96 -12.87 1.19
N ASP A 190 7.97 -12.55 0.37
CA ASP A 190 9.19 -13.36 0.21
C ASP A 190 9.96 -13.47 1.54
N ASP A 191 10.12 -12.35 2.24
CA ASP A 191 10.81 -12.31 3.54
C ASP A 191 9.95 -12.82 4.70
N ALA A 192 8.64 -13.05 4.51
CA ALA A 192 7.72 -13.28 5.62
C ALA A 192 8.13 -14.48 6.49
N LEU A 193 8.53 -15.57 5.82
CA LEU A 193 8.90 -16.83 6.45
C LEU A 193 10.39 -17.14 6.38
N PHE A 194 11.20 -16.23 5.82
CA PHE A 194 12.64 -16.39 5.72
C PHE A 194 13.27 -16.64 7.11
N GLU A 195 14.04 -17.74 7.21
CA GLU A 195 14.72 -18.23 8.42
C GLU A 195 13.83 -18.45 9.67
N LYS A 196 12.50 -18.41 9.54
CA LYS A 196 11.61 -18.50 10.70
C LYS A 196 11.63 -19.85 11.39
N ASP A 197 11.76 -20.93 10.62
CA ASP A 197 11.86 -22.30 11.15
C ASP A 197 13.14 -22.49 11.97
N GLU A 198 14.29 -22.08 11.42
CA GLU A 198 15.57 -22.16 12.10
C GLU A 198 15.61 -21.28 13.36
N LYS A 199 15.03 -20.08 13.29
CA LYS A 199 14.87 -19.21 14.46
C LYS A 199 13.96 -19.83 15.53
N PHE A 200 12.86 -20.48 15.12
CA PHE A 200 11.95 -21.15 16.03
C PHE A 200 12.67 -22.29 16.78
N LYS A 201 13.32 -23.19 16.05
CA LYS A 201 14.13 -24.30 16.61
C LYS A 201 15.18 -23.79 17.58
N THR A 202 15.96 -22.79 17.17
CA THR A 202 17.02 -22.18 17.99
C THR A 202 16.48 -21.55 19.28
N THR A 203 15.31 -20.91 19.21
CA THR A 203 14.68 -20.29 20.39
C THR A 203 14.12 -21.34 21.35
N GLN A 204 13.54 -22.41 20.82
CA GLN A 204 13.00 -23.52 21.62
C GLN A 204 14.09 -24.28 22.39
N LEU A 205 15.29 -24.42 21.81
CA LEU A 205 16.46 -24.97 22.50
C LEU A 205 16.83 -24.17 23.76
N LYS A 206 16.62 -22.85 23.76
CA LYS A 206 16.92 -21.96 24.90
C LYS A 206 15.74 -21.83 25.87
N ASN A 207 14.52 -21.94 25.36
CA ASN A 207 13.29 -21.84 26.12
C ASN A 207 12.29 -22.89 25.62
N PRO A 208 12.19 -24.06 26.30
CA PRO A 208 11.28 -25.14 25.90
C PRO A 208 9.80 -24.74 25.85
N ASN A 209 9.42 -23.65 26.53
CA ASN A 209 8.05 -23.13 26.51
C ASN A 209 7.77 -22.21 25.31
N HIS A 210 8.75 -21.94 24.44
CA HIS A 210 8.55 -21.16 23.22
C HIS A 210 7.79 -21.98 22.18
N ASN A 211 6.60 -21.50 21.81
CA ASN A 211 5.68 -22.22 20.91
C ASN A 211 5.14 -21.37 19.76
N ILE A 212 5.50 -20.08 19.67
CA ILE A 212 4.97 -19.16 18.66
C ILE A 212 6.11 -18.29 18.11
N GLU A 213 6.30 -18.33 16.80
CA GLU A 213 7.08 -17.32 16.06
C GLU A 213 6.13 -16.36 15.34
N LYS A 214 6.47 -15.06 15.30
CA LYS A 214 5.67 -14.02 14.67
C LYS A 214 6.39 -13.43 13.47
N TYR A 215 5.63 -13.03 12.48
CA TYR A 215 6.09 -12.26 11.33
C TYR A 215 5.12 -11.12 11.02
N ASN A 216 5.57 -10.16 10.22
CA ASN A 216 4.76 -9.03 9.78
C ASN A 216 4.69 -9.06 8.26
N ILE A 217 3.57 -8.60 7.72
CA ILE A 217 3.43 -8.37 6.28
C ILE A 217 3.02 -6.91 6.06
N TYR A 218 3.59 -6.31 5.03
CA TYR A 218 3.45 -4.92 4.60
C TYR A 218 2.91 -4.87 3.17
N GLY A 219 2.56 -3.67 2.72
CA GLY A 219 1.98 -3.46 1.38
C GLY A 219 0.50 -3.84 1.30
N PHE A 220 -0.05 -3.75 0.09
CA PHE A 220 -1.49 -3.94 -0.16
C PHE A 220 -1.91 -5.43 -0.17
N THR A 221 -1.77 -6.12 0.96
CA THR A 221 -2.03 -7.57 1.09
C THR A 221 -3.43 -8.03 0.68
N PHE A 222 -4.37 -7.11 0.53
CA PHE A 222 -5.70 -7.41 0.01
C PHE A 222 -5.66 -7.91 -1.44
N GLY A 223 -4.75 -7.39 -2.27
CA GLY A 223 -4.58 -7.87 -3.65
C GLY A 223 -4.10 -9.32 -3.75
N VAL A 224 -3.59 -9.91 -2.66
CA VAL A 224 -3.16 -11.32 -2.60
C VAL A 224 -4.33 -12.26 -2.31
N GLN A 225 -5.40 -11.76 -1.68
CA GLN A 225 -6.56 -12.57 -1.27
C GLN A 225 -7.78 -12.37 -2.17
N TYR A 226 -7.63 -11.62 -3.27
CA TYR A 226 -8.70 -11.31 -4.24
C TYR A 226 -8.69 -12.28 -5.43
#